data_AF-A0A9X1PTQ1-F1
#
_entry.id   AF-A0A9X1PTQ1-F1
#
_cell.length_a   1.000
_cell.length_b   1.000
_cell.length_c   1.000
_cell.angle_alpha   90.00
_cell.angle_beta   90.00
_cell.angle_gamma   90.00
#
_symmetry.space_group_name_H-M   'P 1'
#
loop_
_entity.id
_entity.type
_entity.pdbx_description
1 polymer ?
#
loop_
_entity_poly.entity_id
_entity_poly.type
_entity_poly.pdbx_seq_one_letter_code
_entity_poly.pdbx_strand_id
1 'polypeptide(L)'
;MTIFHAAVVHPDQSVTYCGEVDQAHVDTARALAEIETVPRFTREHPSRPGSVFVLRDDGDLDWYAPVDAEPFLLRDPDTEPPADVLGDALPGADDLPRGATGTVWISGAIRLGDGSIGGAMDTPGNPPRVVHHSTESPAGSKYLESVGSYLIRVASEPQLIYCPVTDRVGQFGPLNQSGRALRNDGTRRTNREGRVCIQIEVLGYAKSPWTNGWDPAKKPGWQKILSAARSWGVPDVFPAGPPAKYPGAGKARSRSVWQSKGGHFSHGDVPGNDHQDPGAISTVKVLYKATAPADPAPTPAQPKVSVAHLVAAAKKDVPAAEGHTTYPTEVRIVEDALVAEGLLKREFADGSFGSKTVTAYAAWQRSKAGGSYTGSAADGVPGLASLKRLAARHAFTATT
;
A
#
# COMPACT_ATOMS: atom_id res chain seq x y z
N MET A 1 -26.48 21.38 -17.37
CA MET A 1 -26.72 20.05 -17.94
C MET A 1 -25.55 19.19 -17.55
N THR A 2 -25.79 18.04 -16.93
CA THR A 2 -24.73 17.11 -16.60
C THR A 2 -24.37 16.26 -17.81
N ILE A 3 -23.08 15.98 -17.93
CA ILE A 3 -22.46 15.42 -19.13
C ILE A 3 -21.87 14.07 -18.72
N PHE A 4 -22.39 13.00 -19.31
CA PHE A 4 -21.95 11.63 -19.04
C PHE A 4 -21.03 11.16 -20.17
N HIS A 5 -20.22 10.14 -19.92
CA HIS A 5 -19.31 9.57 -20.92
C HIS A 5 -19.58 8.08 -21.09
N ALA A 6 -19.72 7.62 -22.34
CA ALA A 6 -20.01 6.22 -22.66
C ALA A 6 -18.85 5.49 -23.34
N ALA A 7 -18.67 4.20 -23.05
CA ALA A 7 -17.71 3.34 -23.75
C ALA A 7 -18.19 1.89 -23.85
N VAL A 8 -17.80 1.18 -24.93
CA VAL A 8 -18.08 -0.24 -25.18
C VAL A 8 -16.80 -1.07 -25.09
N VAL A 9 -16.83 -2.20 -24.37
CA VAL A 9 -15.73 -3.19 -24.35
C VAL A 9 -16.03 -4.30 -25.37
N HIS A 10 -15.12 -4.57 -26.29
CA HIS A 10 -15.25 -5.61 -27.32
C HIS A 10 -14.71 -6.96 -26.86
N PRO A 11 -15.03 -8.07 -27.57
CA PRO A 11 -14.51 -9.40 -27.26
C PRO A 11 -12.98 -9.50 -27.24
N ASP A 12 -12.29 -8.71 -28.07
CA ASP A 12 -10.82 -8.64 -28.12
C ASP A 12 -10.20 -7.74 -27.03
N GLN A 13 -11.01 -7.33 -26.04
CA GLN A 13 -10.66 -6.39 -24.96
C GLN A 13 -10.37 -4.96 -25.44
N SER A 14 -10.54 -4.65 -26.72
CA SER A 14 -10.49 -3.27 -27.19
C SER A 14 -11.70 -2.49 -26.65
N VAL A 15 -11.54 -1.19 -26.43
CA VAL A 15 -12.63 -0.35 -25.90
C VAL A 15 -12.91 0.79 -26.87
N THR A 16 -14.15 0.89 -27.34
CA THR A 16 -14.62 2.01 -28.15
C THR A 16 -15.21 3.07 -27.24
N TYR A 17 -14.61 4.26 -27.26
CA TYR A 17 -15.22 5.44 -26.67
C TYR A 17 -16.39 5.91 -27.54
N CYS A 18 -17.56 6.08 -26.94
CA CYS A 18 -18.79 6.45 -27.64
C CYS A 18 -19.13 7.94 -27.52
N GLY A 19 -18.29 8.73 -26.84
CA GLY A 19 -18.49 10.17 -26.69
C GLY A 19 -19.22 10.56 -25.42
N GLU A 20 -19.60 11.83 -25.38
CA GLU A 20 -20.47 12.39 -24.35
C GLU A 20 -21.92 11.99 -24.63
N VAL A 21 -22.66 11.67 -23.58
CA VAL A 21 -24.07 11.32 -23.64
C VAL A 21 -24.85 12.11 -22.60
N ASP A 22 -26.13 12.37 -22.88
CA ASP A 22 -27.01 13.09 -21.97
C ASP A 22 -27.79 12.14 -21.06
N GLN A 23 -28.50 12.70 -20.08
CA GLN A 23 -29.31 11.93 -19.14
C GLN A 23 -30.36 11.05 -19.83
N ALA A 24 -30.93 11.51 -20.95
CA ALA A 24 -31.94 10.75 -21.69
C ALA A 24 -31.34 9.48 -22.33
N HIS A 25 -30.11 9.56 -22.81
CA HIS A 25 -29.36 8.39 -23.29
C HIS A 25 -29.05 7.41 -22.16
N VAL A 26 -28.66 7.91 -20.98
CA VAL A 26 -28.44 7.08 -19.79
C VAL A 26 -29.73 6.37 -19.37
N ASP A 27 -30.86 7.08 -19.38
CA ASP A 27 -32.16 6.52 -18.99
C ASP A 27 -32.65 5.48 -20.02
N THR A 28 -32.36 5.68 -21.30
CA THR A 28 -32.63 4.68 -22.35
C THR A 28 -31.81 3.40 -22.14
N ALA A 29 -30.51 3.55 -21.81
CA ALA A 29 -29.65 2.41 -21.49
C ALA A 29 -30.11 1.67 -20.23
N ARG A 30 -30.60 2.40 -19.20
CA ARG A 30 -31.20 1.82 -17.98
C ARG A 30 -32.49 1.06 -18.27
N ALA A 31 -33.37 1.61 -19.10
CA ALA A 31 -34.63 0.98 -19.47
C ALA A 31 -34.41 -0.34 -20.25
N LEU A 32 -33.38 -0.41 -21.09
CA LEU A 32 -32.98 -1.66 -21.77
C LEU A 32 -32.48 -2.72 -20.78
N ALA A 33 -31.90 -2.31 -19.65
CA ALA A 33 -31.39 -3.20 -18.61
C ALA A 33 -32.45 -3.66 -17.59
N GLU A 34 -33.66 -3.09 -17.62
CA GLU A 34 -34.79 -3.47 -16.76
C GLU A 34 -35.69 -4.57 -17.36
N ILE A 35 -35.36 -5.08 -18.55
CA ILE A 35 -36.03 -6.23 -19.15
C ILE A 35 -35.77 -7.47 -18.28
N GLU A 36 -36.84 -8.20 -17.88
CA GLU A 36 -36.86 -9.26 -16.84
C GLU A 36 -35.83 -10.40 -17.02
N THR A 37 -35.24 -10.54 -18.21
CA THR A 37 -34.18 -11.51 -18.52
C THR A 37 -32.76 -10.97 -18.29
N VAL A 38 -32.62 -9.74 -17.81
CA VAL A 38 -31.35 -9.05 -17.54
C VAL A 38 -31.22 -8.81 -16.03
N PRO A 39 -30.40 -9.58 -15.30
CA PRO A 39 -30.25 -9.33 -13.87
C PRO A 39 -29.27 -8.17 -13.63
N ARG A 40 -29.70 -7.19 -12.83
CA ARG A 40 -28.85 -6.12 -12.27
C ARG A 40 -27.98 -6.69 -11.15
N PHE A 41 -26.66 -6.67 -11.31
CA PHE A 41 -25.74 -7.09 -10.24
C PHE A 41 -24.89 -5.90 -9.75
N THR A 42 -25.11 -5.50 -8.50
CA THR A 42 -24.24 -4.56 -7.79
C THR A 42 -23.18 -5.33 -7.00
N ARG A 43 -22.08 -5.75 -7.66
CA ARG A 43 -20.77 -6.00 -7.03
C ARG A 43 -19.67 -6.29 -8.06
N GLU A 44 -18.48 -5.77 -7.74
CA GLU A 44 -17.14 -5.89 -8.36
C GLU A 44 -17.04 -6.05 -9.89
N HIS A 45 -16.46 -5.02 -10.54
CA HIS A 45 -16.15 -4.87 -11.96
C HIS A 45 -15.80 -6.17 -12.71
N PRO A 46 -16.75 -6.82 -13.39
CA PRO A 46 -16.43 -7.89 -14.33
C PRO A 46 -16.31 -7.28 -15.73
N SER A 47 -15.15 -7.42 -16.37
CA SER A 47 -14.98 -7.07 -17.78
C SER A 47 -15.71 -8.11 -18.65
N ARG A 48 -16.92 -7.79 -19.13
CA ARG A 48 -17.63 -8.63 -20.12
C ARG A 48 -17.56 -8.04 -21.53
N PRO A 49 -17.34 -8.84 -22.57
CA PRO A 49 -17.53 -8.42 -23.96
C PRO A 49 -18.91 -7.83 -24.23
N GLY A 50 -18.97 -6.79 -25.06
CA GLY A 50 -20.19 -6.05 -25.44
C GLY A 50 -20.66 -5.00 -24.43
N SER A 51 -19.97 -4.88 -23.30
CA SER A 51 -20.43 -4.06 -22.17
C SER A 51 -20.39 -2.56 -22.42
N VAL A 52 -21.47 -1.86 -22.10
CA VAL A 52 -21.53 -0.40 -22.07
C VAL A 52 -21.24 0.10 -20.66
N PHE A 53 -20.27 1.00 -20.53
CA PHE A 53 -19.96 1.71 -19.29
C PHE A 53 -20.36 3.17 -19.42
N VAL A 54 -21.02 3.71 -18.40
CA VAL A 54 -21.41 5.12 -18.32
C VAL A 54 -20.85 5.73 -17.04
N LEU A 55 -20.00 6.75 -17.18
CA LEU A 55 -19.50 7.53 -16.04
C LEU A 55 -20.58 8.49 -15.55
N ARG A 56 -21.01 8.33 -14.30
CA ARG A 56 -21.96 9.19 -13.61
C ARG A 56 -21.28 10.49 -13.15
N ASP A 57 -22.07 11.54 -12.94
CA ASP A 57 -21.58 12.84 -12.49
C ASP A 57 -20.96 12.84 -11.09
N ASP A 58 -21.32 11.84 -10.26
CA ASP A 58 -20.73 11.61 -8.94
C ASP A 58 -19.40 10.82 -9.01
N GLY A 59 -18.99 10.44 -10.22
CA GLY A 59 -17.74 9.76 -10.54
C GLY A 59 -17.83 8.23 -10.54
N ASP A 60 -18.96 7.64 -10.15
CA ASP A 60 -19.18 6.19 -10.20
C ASP A 60 -19.47 5.71 -11.63
N LEU A 61 -19.38 4.40 -11.85
CA LEU A 61 -19.62 3.77 -13.15
C LEU A 61 -20.90 2.94 -13.11
N ASP A 62 -21.82 3.23 -14.03
CA ASP A 62 -22.88 2.31 -14.40
C ASP A 62 -22.35 1.36 -15.49
N TRP A 63 -22.75 0.08 -15.45
CA TRP A 63 -22.33 -0.95 -16.40
C TRP A 63 -23.54 -1.76 -16.89
N TYR A 64 -23.59 -2.04 -18.21
CA TYR A 64 -24.68 -2.73 -18.89
C TYR A 64 -24.13 -3.74 -19.93
N ALA A 65 -24.79 -4.88 -20.15
CA ALA A 65 -24.36 -5.91 -21.11
C ALA A 65 -25.44 -6.21 -22.18
N PRO A 66 -25.08 -6.62 -23.42
CA PRO A 66 -26.03 -7.01 -24.46
C PRO A 66 -26.72 -8.35 -24.16
N VAL A 67 -27.93 -8.52 -24.69
CA VAL A 67 -28.84 -9.66 -24.44
C VAL A 67 -28.41 -10.99 -25.08
N ASP A 68 -27.38 -10.97 -25.92
CA ASP A 68 -26.94 -12.05 -26.82
C ASP A 68 -25.48 -12.49 -26.60
N ALA A 69 -24.85 -12.09 -25.50
CA ALA A 69 -23.51 -12.55 -25.14
C ALA A 69 -23.49 -14.01 -24.64
N GLU A 70 -22.58 -14.83 -25.18
CA GLU A 70 -22.37 -16.23 -24.78
C GLU A 70 -22.12 -16.38 -23.26
N PRO A 71 -22.74 -17.36 -22.58
CA PRO A 71 -22.54 -17.58 -21.16
C PRO A 71 -21.11 -18.07 -20.89
N PHE A 72 -20.36 -17.35 -20.06
CA PHE A 72 -19.07 -17.78 -19.54
C PHE A 72 -19.11 -17.94 -18.02
N LEU A 73 -18.37 -18.93 -17.51
CA LEU A 73 -18.26 -19.17 -16.07
C LEU A 73 -17.49 -18.02 -15.41
N LEU A 74 -18.18 -17.28 -14.54
CA LEU A 74 -17.56 -16.41 -13.55
C LEU A 74 -16.70 -17.28 -12.63
N ARG A 75 -15.38 -17.08 -12.66
CA ARG A 75 -14.48 -17.63 -11.66
C ARG A 75 -14.44 -16.63 -10.52
N ASP A 76 -14.88 -17.04 -9.33
CA ASP A 76 -14.63 -16.24 -8.13
C ASP A 76 -13.11 -16.04 -7.99
N PRO A 77 -12.63 -14.82 -7.71
CA PRO A 77 -11.23 -14.63 -7.35
C PRO A 77 -10.98 -15.42 -6.06
N ASP A 78 -10.13 -16.43 -6.13
CA ASP A 78 -9.77 -17.26 -4.99
C ASP A 78 -9.30 -16.37 -3.83
N THR A 79 -9.91 -16.53 -2.64
CA THR A 79 -9.53 -15.79 -1.43
C THR A 79 -8.18 -16.21 -0.86
N GLU A 80 -7.53 -17.22 -1.44
CA GLU A 80 -6.15 -17.63 -1.18
C GLU A 80 -5.50 -18.14 -2.47
N PRO A 81 -4.17 -18.06 -2.64
CA PRO A 81 -3.51 -18.61 -3.83
C PRO A 81 -3.81 -20.12 -3.93
N PRO A 82 -4.16 -20.65 -5.12
CA PRO A 82 -4.41 -22.07 -5.28
C PRO A 82 -3.17 -22.88 -4.88
N ALA A 83 -3.38 -23.85 -3.99
CA ALA A 83 -2.33 -24.70 -3.42
C ALA A 83 -1.79 -25.76 -4.40
N ASP A 84 -2.13 -25.71 -5.68
CA ASP A 84 -1.88 -26.77 -6.66
C ASP A 84 -1.15 -26.32 -7.94
N VAL A 85 -0.63 -25.09 -8.03
CA VAL A 85 0.26 -24.69 -9.15
C VAL A 85 1.73 -24.73 -8.73
N LEU A 86 2.18 -25.88 -8.24
CA LEU A 86 3.58 -26.33 -8.38
C LEU A 86 3.62 -27.33 -9.54
N GLY A 87 3.45 -26.83 -10.75
CA GLY A 87 3.47 -27.63 -11.96
C GLY A 87 3.33 -26.72 -13.16
N ASP A 88 4.39 -26.69 -13.97
CA ASP A 88 4.52 -26.00 -15.25
C ASP A 88 4.72 -24.48 -15.18
N ALA A 89 6.00 -24.13 -15.36
CA ALA A 89 6.55 -22.80 -15.40
C ALA A 89 5.85 -21.90 -16.43
N LEU A 90 5.48 -20.69 -15.99
CA LEU A 90 5.28 -19.56 -16.88
C LEU A 90 6.58 -19.30 -17.65
N PRO A 91 6.56 -19.26 -18.99
CA PRO A 91 7.76 -18.97 -19.76
C PRO A 91 8.14 -17.49 -19.51
N GLY A 92 9.28 -17.30 -18.84
CA GLY A 92 9.84 -15.98 -18.49
C GLY A 92 10.28 -15.82 -17.04
N ALA A 93 10.07 -16.82 -16.17
CA ALA A 93 10.57 -16.78 -14.79
C ALA A 93 12.09 -17.05 -14.67
N ASP A 94 12.71 -17.67 -15.67
CA ASP A 94 14.09 -18.19 -15.58
C ASP A 94 15.11 -17.47 -16.48
N ASP A 95 15.05 -16.14 -16.56
CA ASP A 95 16.20 -15.35 -17.01
C ASP A 95 16.26 -13.95 -16.35
N LEU A 96 15.93 -13.90 -15.04
CA LEU A 96 16.22 -12.69 -14.25
C LEU A 96 17.74 -12.61 -14.02
N PRO A 97 18.41 -11.52 -14.44
CA PRO A 97 19.79 -11.28 -14.03
C PRO A 97 19.82 -11.19 -12.50
N ARG A 98 20.69 -11.99 -11.87
CA ARG A 98 20.98 -11.94 -10.42
C ARG A 98 21.22 -10.48 -10.02
N GLY A 99 20.32 -9.86 -9.23
CA GLY A 99 20.58 -8.55 -8.62
C GLY A 99 19.43 -7.53 -8.46
N ALA A 100 18.17 -7.81 -8.81
CA ALA A 100 17.09 -6.83 -8.60
C ALA A 100 16.54 -6.88 -7.16
N THR A 101 17.01 -6.00 -6.28
CA THR A 101 16.42 -5.76 -4.96
C THR A 101 15.61 -4.46 -4.99
N GLY A 102 14.29 -4.54 -4.87
CA GLY A 102 13.39 -3.38 -4.79
C GLY A 102 11.93 -3.81 -4.82
N THR A 103 11.03 -2.98 -4.31
CA THR A 103 9.58 -3.24 -4.25
C THR A 103 9.02 -3.36 -5.67
N VAL A 104 8.55 -4.54 -6.06
CA VAL A 104 7.92 -4.77 -7.37
C VAL A 104 6.46 -4.35 -7.36
N TRP A 105 5.76 -4.66 -6.27
CA TRP A 105 4.37 -4.31 -6.04
C TRP A 105 4.17 -3.68 -4.67
N ILE A 106 3.47 -2.57 -4.62
CA ILE A 106 3.22 -1.83 -3.37
C ILE A 106 2.10 -2.52 -2.58
N SER A 107 2.37 -2.79 -1.29
CA SER A 107 1.38 -3.39 -0.39
C SER A 107 0.19 -2.45 -0.15
N GLY A 108 -1.02 -2.97 -0.40
CA GLY A 108 -2.27 -2.24 -0.31
C GLY A 108 -2.54 -1.27 -1.48
N ALA A 109 -1.74 -1.29 -2.54
CA ALA A 109 -2.11 -0.65 -3.79
C ALA A 109 -3.17 -1.48 -4.52
N ILE A 110 -4.16 -0.80 -5.10
CA ILE A 110 -5.22 -1.41 -5.92
C ILE A 110 -4.59 -1.91 -7.21
N ARG A 111 -4.83 -3.16 -7.57
CA ARG A 111 -4.39 -3.71 -8.87
C ARG A 111 -5.31 -3.19 -9.97
N LEU A 112 -4.70 -2.70 -11.04
CA LEU A 112 -5.39 -2.23 -12.24
C LEU A 112 -4.82 -3.00 -13.44
N GLY A 113 -5.67 -3.47 -14.35
CA GLY A 113 -5.21 -4.26 -15.50
C GLY A 113 -4.61 -5.61 -15.13
N ASP A 114 -3.87 -6.20 -16.08
CA ASP A 114 -3.34 -7.56 -16.02
C ASP A 114 -1.87 -7.64 -15.52
N GLY A 115 -1.25 -6.49 -15.21
CA GLY A 115 0.16 -6.43 -14.81
C GLY A 115 1.15 -6.31 -15.97
N SER A 116 0.70 -6.41 -17.22
CA SER A 116 1.54 -6.38 -18.42
C SER A 116 1.66 -4.96 -18.97
N ILE A 117 2.66 -4.23 -18.49
CA ILE A 117 2.94 -2.84 -18.91
C ILE A 117 4.36 -2.70 -19.46
N GLY A 118 4.47 -2.03 -20.61
CA GLY A 118 5.71 -1.69 -21.33
C GLY A 118 6.70 -2.85 -21.55
N GLY A 119 7.31 -3.39 -20.50
CA GLY A 119 8.20 -4.55 -20.52
C GLY A 119 9.58 -4.22 -19.95
N ALA A 120 10.61 -4.96 -20.38
CA ALA A 120 11.97 -4.82 -19.87
C ALA A 120 12.57 -3.40 -20.09
N MET A 121 13.48 -3.02 -19.18
CA MET A 121 14.27 -1.79 -19.28
C MET A 121 15.40 -1.94 -20.32
N ASP A 122 15.71 -0.87 -21.04
CA ASP A 122 16.74 -0.86 -22.10
C ASP A 122 18.13 -0.60 -21.55
N THR A 123 18.21 0.15 -20.44
CA THR A 123 19.47 0.57 -19.83
C THR A 123 19.51 0.29 -18.32
N PRO A 124 19.41 -0.98 -17.88
CA PRO A 124 19.34 -1.32 -16.46
C PRO A 124 20.60 -0.92 -15.65
N GLY A 125 21.72 -0.63 -16.32
CA GLY A 125 22.94 -0.08 -15.71
C GLY A 125 22.90 1.42 -15.41
N ASN A 126 21.95 2.16 -15.99
CA ASN A 126 21.81 3.60 -15.73
C ASN A 126 21.06 3.85 -14.40
N PRO A 127 21.23 5.02 -13.78
CA PRO A 127 20.60 5.32 -12.48
C PRO A 127 19.07 5.15 -12.47
N PRO A 128 18.47 4.74 -11.33
CA PRO A 128 17.02 4.59 -11.19
C PRO A 128 16.31 5.95 -11.15
N ARG A 129 15.05 6.01 -11.59
CA ARG A 129 14.28 7.27 -11.63
C ARG A 129 12.78 7.09 -11.44
N VAL A 130 12.14 8.22 -11.15
CA VAL A 130 10.68 8.40 -11.14
C VAL A 130 10.31 9.56 -12.06
N VAL A 131 9.22 9.40 -12.81
CA VAL A 131 8.60 10.46 -13.61
C VAL A 131 7.21 10.75 -13.08
N HIS A 132 6.96 12.02 -12.77
CA HIS A 132 5.68 12.49 -12.27
C HIS A 132 4.86 13.09 -13.40
N HIS A 133 3.60 12.66 -13.46
CA HIS A 133 2.60 13.12 -14.40
C HIS A 133 1.38 13.68 -13.67
N SER A 134 0.58 14.49 -14.35
CA SER A 134 -0.81 14.73 -13.96
C SER A 134 -1.77 14.30 -15.05
N THR A 135 -2.89 13.73 -14.62
CA THR A 135 -3.87 13.12 -15.54
C THR A 135 -4.76 14.13 -16.26
N GLU A 136 -4.66 15.42 -15.90
CA GLU A 136 -5.55 16.49 -16.33
C GLU A 136 -7.04 16.17 -16.07
N SER A 137 -7.30 15.59 -14.90
CA SER A 137 -8.62 15.18 -14.46
C SER A 137 -8.93 15.63 -13.03
N PRO A 138 -10.19 15.58 -12.58
CA PRO A 138 -10.52 15.73 -11.17
C PRO A 138 -9.86 14.65 -10.31
N ALA A 139 -9.78 14.95 -9.01
CA ALA A 139 -9.31 14.03 -7.97
C ALA A 139 -10.40 13.84 -6.90
N GLY A 140 -10.41 12.68 -6.23
CA GLY A 140 -11.43 12.29 -5.27
C GLY A 140 -12.33 11.17 -5.80
N SER A 141 -13.35 10.82 -5.02
CA SER A 141 -14.37 9.83 -5.37
C SER A 141 -13.78 8.57 -6.04
N LYS A 142 -14.25 8.24 -7.24
CA LYS A 142 -13.89 7.07 -8.04
C LYS A 142 -13.05 7.41 -9.28
N TYR A 143 -12.51 8.63 -9.34
CA TYR A 143 -11.69 9.07 -10.47
C TYR A 143 -10.41 8.25 -10.63
N LEU A 144 -9.91 7.60 -9.56
CA LEU A 144 -8.74 6.71 -9.67
C LEU A 144 -9.04 5.52 -10.58
N GLU A 145 -10.18 4.86 -10.38
CA GLU A 145 -10.62 3.73 -11.18
C GLU A 145 -10.99 4.16 -12.61
N SER A 146 -11.72 5.27 -12.76
CA SER A 146 -12.16 5.76 -14.07
C SER A 146 -10.98 6.18 -14.95
N VAL A 147 -10.04 6.95 -14.40
CA VAL A 147 -8.82 7.33 -15.14
C VAL A 147 -7.92 6.12 -15.36
N GLY A 148 -7.84 5.20 -14.40
CA GLY A 148 -7.10 3.96 -14.60
C GLY A 148 -7.64 3.12 -15.76
N SER A 149 -8.95 2.98 -15.86
CA SER A 149 -9.61 2.27 -16.97
C SER A 149 -9.34 2.96 -18.31
N TYR A 150 -9.35 4.30 -18.33
CA TYR A 150 -8.98 5.06 -19.52
C TYR A 150 -7.53 4.80 -19.95
N LEU A 151 -6.58 4.84 -19.02
CA LEU A 151 -5.15 4.63 -19.31
C LEU A 151 -4.86 3.24 -19.87
N ILE A 152 -5.57 2.21 -19.38
CA ILE A 152 -5.52 0.84 -19.93
C ILE A 152 -6.02 0.83 -21.37
N ARG A 153 -7.21 1.42 -21.62
CA ARG A 153 -7.80 1.48 -22.96
C ARG A 153 -6.86 2.08 -24.00
N VAL A 154 -6.20 3.18 -23.65
CA VAL A 154 -5.34 3.90 -24.59
C VAL A 154 -3.89 3.39 -24.57
N ALA A 155 -3.63 2.27 -23.89
CA ALA A 155 -2.32 1.66 -23.72
C ALA A 155 -1.24 2.68 -23.27
N SER A 156 -1.63 3.59 -22.38
CA SER A 156 -0.75 4.64 -21.83
C SER A 156 -0.49 4.43 -20.33
N GLU A 157 -0.58 3.18 -19.85
CA GLU A 157 -0.49 2.88 -18.43
C GLU A 157 0.88 3.26 -17.86
N PRO A 158 0.95 4.13 -16.83
CA PRO A 158 2.14 4.23 -16.00
C PRO A 158 2.27 2.96 -15.15
N GLN A 159 3.28 2.88 -14.29
CA GLN A 159 3.28 1.87 -13.25
C GLN A 159 2.25 2.20 -12.16
N LEU A 160 2.13 3.48 -11.79
CA LEU A 160 1.34 3.92 -10.64
C LEU A 160 0.35 5.01 -11.03
N ILE A 161 -0.82 4.99 -10.38
CA ILE A 161 -1.76 6.12 -10.33
C ILE A 161 -2.05 6.47 -8.86
N TYR A 162 -2.15 7.76 -8.54
CA TYR A 162 -2.36 8.23 -7.17
C TYR A 162 -3.47 9.29 -7.11
N CYS A 163 -4.36 9.16 -6.12
CA CYS A 163 -5.35 10.17 -5.80
C CYS A 163 -4.92 11.00 -4.58
N PRO A 164 -4.56 12.29 -4.73
CA PRO A 164 -4.09 13.12 -3.61
C PRO A 164 -5.19 13.44 -2.59
N VAL A 165 -6.46 13.36 -2.98
CA VAL A 165 -7.62 13.60 -2.10
C VAL A 165 -7.86 12.40 -1.19
N THR A 166 -8.08 11.21 -1.77
CA THR A 166 -8.39 9.97 -1.02
C THR A 166 -7.16 9.22 -0.52
N ASP A 167 -5.97 9.63 -0.96
CA ASP A 167 -4.68 8.98 -0.67
C ASP A 167 -4.59 7.51 -1.16
N ARG A 168 -5.45 7.12 -2.10
CA ARG A 168 -5.44 5.78 -2.70
C ARG A 168 -4.36 5.67 -3.77
N VAL A 169 -3.74 4.50 -3.84
CA VAL A 169 -2.70 4.14 -4.82
C VAL A 169 -3.25 3.02 -5.70
N GLY A 170 -3.24 3.21 -7.01
CA GLY A 170 -3.43 2.16 -8.01
C GLY A 170 -2.09 1.78 -8.64
N GLN A 171 -1.96 0.52 -9.06
CA GLN A 171 -0.76 0.01 -9.70
C GLN A 171 -1.15 -0.87 -10.89
N PHE A 172 -0.68 -0.51 -12.08
CA PHE A 172 -0.98 -1.23 -13.34
C PHE A 172 -0.03 -2.39 -13.60
N GLY A 173 1.18 -2.30 -13.08
CA GLY A 173 2.21 -3.29 -13.35
C GLY A 173 3.44 -3.12 -12.47
N PRO A 174 4.40 -4.05 -12.60
CA PRO A 174 5.52 -4.16 -11.68
C PRO A 174 6.54 -3.02 -11.85
N LEU A 175 7.08 -2.51 -10.75
CA LEU A 175 8.02 -1.36 -10.77
C LEU A 175 9.37 -1.65 -11.44
N ASN A 176 9.71 -2.92 -11.67
CA ASN A 176 10.92 -3.35 -12.37
C ASN A 176 10.74 -3.44 -13.90
N GLN A 177 9.56 -3.08 -14.42
CA GLN A 177 9.28 -2.96 -15.84
C GLN A 177 8.93 -1.51 -16.20
N SER A 178 9.02 -1.15 -17.47
CA SER A 178 8.66 0.18 -17.97
C SER A 178 7.14 0.37 -18.05
N GLY A 179 6.64 1.57 -17.76
CA GLY A 179 5.29 2.01 -18.11
C GLY A 179 5.21 2.55 -19.55
N ARG A 180 4.05 3.04 -19.97
CA ARG A 180 3.73 3.52 -21.32
C ARG A 180 3.38 5.02 -21.40
N ALA A 181 3.53 5.77 -20.30
CA ALA A 181 3.14 7.19 -20.19
C ALA A 181 4.17 8.19 -20.79
N LEU A 182 5.22 7.71 -21.47
CA LEU A 182 6.20 8.55 -22.15
C LEU A 182 6.32 8.22 -23.62
N ARG A 183 6.46 9.27 -24.44
CA ARG A 183 6.78 9.14 -25.86
C ARG A 183 8.25 8.82 -26.05
N ASN A 184 8.55 8.04 -27.09
CA ASN A 184 9.91 7.84 -27.56
C ASN A 184 10.50 9.15 -28.10
N ASP A 185 11.81 9.28 -27.96
CA ASP A 185 12.59 10.38 -28.51
C ASP A 185 13.35 9.87 -29.74
N GLY A 186 12.70 9.97 -30.91
CA GLY A 186 13.10 9.27 -32.11
C GLY A 186 13.15 7.75 -31.86
N THR A 187 14.31 7.14 -32.03
CA THR A 187 14.51 5.70 -31.79
C THR A 187 14.76 5.34 -30.31
N ARG A 188 14.95 6.34 -29.43
CA ARG A 188 15.23 6.11 -28.00
C ARG A 188 13.91 5.95 -27.24
N ARG A 189 13.71 4.79 -26.61
CA ARG A 189 12.55 4.53 -25.74
C ARG A 189 12.77 5.15 -24.36
N THR A 190 12.19 6.32 -24.13
CA THR A 190 12.43 7.14 -22.93
C THR A 190 11.86 6.48 -21.68
N ASN A 191 10.73 5.78 -21.78
CA ASN A 191 10.10 5.00 -20.72
C ASN A 191 10.94 3.81 -20.22
N ARG A 192 12.02 3.43 -20.93
CA ARG A 192 12.88 2.29 -20.62
C ARG A 192 14.29 2.68 -20.21
N GLU A 193 14.51 3.93 -19.83
CA GLU A 193 15.81 4.43 -19.41
C GLU A 193 16.04 4.18 -17.90
N GLY A 194 17.16 3.56 -17.52
CA GLY A 194 17.57 3.35 -16.13
C GLY A 194 17.33 1.94 -15.60
N ARG A 195 17.86 1.67 -14.40
CA ARG A 195 17.56 0.47 -13.60
C ARG A 195 16.05 0.27 -13.44
N VAL A 196 15.34 1.35 -13.16
CA VAL A 196 13.88 1.47 -13.22
C VAL A 196 13.51 2.86 -13.71
N CYS A 197 12.37 2.97 -14.41
CA CYS A 197 11.74 4.22 -14.80
C CYS A 197 10.28 4.20 -14.36
N ILE A 198 10.07 4.47 -13.07
CA ILE A 198 8.75 4.44 -12.44
C ILE A 198 7.98 5.69 -12.85
N GLN A 199 6.93 5.53 -13.62
CA GLN A 199 6.00 6.59 -14.01
C GLN A 199 4.81 6.59 -13.02
N ILE A 200 4.42 7.78 -12.59
CA ILE A 200 3.30 8.00 -11.66
C ILE A 200 2.36 9.02 -12.29
N GLU A 201 1.13 8.60 -12.55
CA GLU A 201 0.02 9.50 -12.81
C GLU A 201 -0.59 9.99 -11.50
N VAL A 202 -0.74 11.31 -11.34
CA VAL A 202 -1.43 11.88 -10.18
C VAL A 202 -2.71 12.57 -10.64
N LEU A 203 -3.84 12.19 -10.04
CA LEU A 203 -5.11 12.86 -10.32
C LEU A 203 -5.00 14.34 -9.97
N GLY A 204 -5.27 15.19 -10.95
CA GLY A 204 -5.18 16.64 -10.81
C GLY A 204 -4.81 17.30 -12.14
N TYR A 205 -4.60 18.62 -12.06
CA TYR A 205 -4.29 19.45 -13.23
C TYR A 205 -2.95 20.14 -13.06
N ALA A 206 -2.12 20.16 -14.09
CA ALA A 206 -0.83 20.85 -14.07
C ALA A 206 -0.97 22.36 -13.80
N LYS A 207 -2.09 22.96 -14.23
CA LYS A 207 -2.40 24.38 -13.96
C LYS A 207 -2.66 24.69 -12.48
N SER A 208 -3.01 23.67 -11.71
CA SER A 208 -3.29 23.76 -10.28
C SER A 208 -2.60 22.59 -9.56
N PRO A 209 -1.28 22.69 -9.33
CA PRO A 209 -0.47 21.57 -8.84
C PRO A 209 -1.06 20.92 -7.59
N TRP A 210 -1.19 19.60 -7.61
CA TRP A 210 -1.85 18.81 -6.55
C TRP A 210 -1.20 18.94 -5.16
N THR A 211 0.03 19.45 -5.09
CA THR A 211 0.72 19.72 -3.83
C THR A 211 0.22 20.99 -3.11
N ASN A 212 -0.64 21.79 -3.74
CA ASN A 212 -1.28 22.97 -3.14
C ASN A 212 -2.29 22.53 -2.07
N GLY A 213 -2.14 23.03 -0.83
CA GLY A 213 -2.99 22.61 0.29
C GLY A 213 -2.84 21.14 0.73
N TRP A 214 -2.00 20.36 0.05
CA TRP A 214 -1.74 18.96 0.35
C TRP A 214 -0.61 18.81 1.38
N ASP A 215 -0.84 17.96 2.38
CA ASP A 215 0.08 17.69 3.49
C ASP A 215 0.61 16.25 3.40
N PRO A 216 1.86 16.03 2.98
CA PRO A 216 2.42 14.69 2.82
C PRO A 216 2.50 13.88 4.13
N ALA A 217 2.51 14.53 5.30
CA ALA A 217 2.56 13.84 6.58
C ALA A 217 1.28 13.01 6.83
N LYS A 218 0.16 13.42 6.24
CA LYS A 218 -1.16 12.79 6.38
C LYS A 218 -1.50 11.83 5.24
N LYS A 219 -0.49 11.42 4.46
CA LYS A 219 -0.67 10.73 3.17
C LYS A 219 0.13 9.42 3.13
N PRO A 220 -0.24 8.42 3.96
CA PRO A 220 0.46 7.13 4.00
C PRO A 220 0.51 6.41 2.64
N GLY A 221 -0.47 6.59 1.77
CA GLY A 221 -0.45 6.08 0.39
C GLY A 221 0.71 6.66 -0.42
N TRP A 222 0.87 7.99 -0.41
CA TRP A 222 2.03 8.63 -1.05
C TRP A 222 3.36 8.20 -0.42
N GLN A 223 3.40 8.08 0.91
CA GLN A 223 4.60 7.62 1.63
C GLN A 223 5.02 6.20 1.19
N LYS A 224 4.07 5.31 0.89
CA LYS A 224 4.34 3.99 0.32
C LYS A 224 4.93 4.06 -1.10
N ILE A 225 4.42 4.95 -1.96
CA ILE A 225 4.99 5.19 -3.30
C ILE A 225 6.46 5.61 -3.17
N LEU A 226 6.74 6.58 -2.29
CA LEU A 226 8.09 7.09 -2.11
C LEU A 226 9.03 6.05 -1.48
N SER A 227 8.54 5.25 -0.52
CA SER A 227 9.27 4.10 0.03
C SER A 227 9.62 3.08 -1.06
N ALA A 228 8.67 2.77 -1.95
CA ALA A 228 8.91 1.86 -3.06
C ALA A 228 9.95 2.41 -4.04
N ALA A 229 9.88 3.69 -4.41
CA ALA A 229 10.92 4.32 -5.23
C ALA A 229 12.31 4.26 -4.56
N ARG A 230 12.40 4.58 -3.27
CA ARG A 230 13.66 4.50 -2.50
C ARG A 230 14.22 3.09 -2.41
N SER A 231 13.38 2.06 -2.37
CA SER A 231 13.82 0.66 -2.36
C SER A 231 14.58 0.26 -3.63
N TRP A 232 14.33 0.95 -4.75
CA TRP A 232 15.08 0.81 -6.00
C TRP A 232 16.34 1.66 -6.06
N GLY A 233 16.63 2.41 -5.00
CA GLY A 233 17.76 3.34 -4.91
C GLY A 233 17.51 4.66 -5.65
N VAL A 234 16.26 5.04 -5.92
CA VAL A 234 15.93 6.36 -6.51
C VAL A 234 16.36 7.47 -5.54
N PRO A 235 17.28 8.37 -5.93
CA PRO A 235 17.68 9.49 -5.08
C PRO A 235 16.56 10.51 -4.87
N ASP A 236 16.41 11.02 -3.65
CA ASP A 236 15.46 12.10 -3.32
C ASP A 236 15.97 13.48 -3.79
N VAL A 237 16.13 13.65 -5.10
CA VAL A 237 16.50 14.91 -5.75
C VAL A 237 15.74 15.06 -7.07
N PHE A 238 15.62 16.29 -7.56
CA PHE A 238 15.17 16.59 -8.93
C PHE A 238 16.37 17.04 -9.77
N PRO A 239 17.04 16.14 -10.51
CA PRO A 239 18.30 16.47 -11.20
C PRO A 239 18.15 17.53 -12.30
N ALA A 240 16.96 17.62 -12.90
CA ALA A 240 16.63 18.66 -13.88
C ALA A 240 16.24 19.99 -13.21
N GLY A 241 16.22 20.07 -11.87
CA GLY A 241 15.61 21.17 -11.12
C GLY A 241 14.10 20.98 -10.95
N PRO A 242 13.41 21.88 -10.21
CA PRO A 242 11.98 21.76 -9.95
C PRO A 242 11.15 21.74 -11.25
N PRO A 243 9.96 21.09 -11.24
CA PRO A 243 9.02 21.14 -12.34
C PRO A 243 8.59 22.57 -12.66
N ALA A 244 8.44 22.88 -13.96
CA ALA A 244 8.06 24.21 -14.42
C ALA A 244 6.58 24.51 -14.11
N LYS A 245 6.25 25.80 -13.94
CA LYS A 245 4.86 26.25 -13.85
C LYS A 245 4.13 26.02 -15.17
N TYR A 246 2.89 25.57 -15.08
CA TYR A 246 1.98 25.44 -16.22
C TYR A 246 0.70 26.27 -15.99
N PRO A 247 0.13 26.92 -17.02
CA PRO A 247 0.78 27.22 -18.31
C PRO A 247 2.03 28.10 -18.12
N GLY A 248 3.01 27.95 -19.01
CA GLY A 248 4.28 28.67 -18.94
C GLY A 248 5.26 28.24 -20.04
N ALA A 249 6.46 28.84 -20.03
CA ALA A 249 7.50 28.60 -21.03
C ALA A 249 8.16 27.20 -20.94
N GLY A 250 7.81 26.39 -19.93
CA GLY A 250 8.46 25.12 -19.66
C GLY A 250 9.94 25.28 -19.29
N LYS A 251 10.73 24.24 -19.53
CA LYS A 251 12.18 24.20 -19.31
C LYS A 251 12.87 23.32 -20.34
N ALA A 252 14.17 23.50 -20.52
CA ALA A 252 14.96 22.71 -21.45
C ALA A 252 15.05 21.23 -20.99
N ARG A 253 14.84 20.31 -21.93
CA ARG A 253 14.88 18.85 -21.71
C ARG A 253 16.28 18.32 -22.03
N SER A 254 17.10 18.09 -21.00
CA SER A 254 18.50 17.67 -21.18
C SER A 254 18.64 16.15 -21.24
N ARG A 255 19.02 15.62 -22.41
CA ARG A 255 19.31 14.18 -22.58
C ARG A 255 20.45 13.70 -21.68
N SER A 256 21.50 14.50 -21.51
CA SER A 256 22.64 14.15 -20.65
C SER A 256 22.20 13.98 -19.20
N VAL A 257 21.36 14.90 -18.68
CA VAL A 257 20.81 14.78 -17.32
C VAL A 257 19.90 13.56 -17.21
N TRP A 258 18.99 13.37 -18.17
CA TRP A 258 18.07 12.23 -18.21
C TRP A 258 18.79 10.87 -18.17
N GLN A 259 19.93 10.73 -18.85
CA GLN A 259 20.65 9.45 -18.91
C GLN A 259 21.61 9.24 -17.75
N SER A 260 22.28 10.29 -17.27
CA SER A 260 23.39 10.17 -16.30
C SER A 260 22.99 10.39 -14.84
N LYS A 261 21.77 10.88 -14.56
CA LYS A 261 21.33 11.20 -13.20
C LYS A 261 20.08 10.41 -12.82
N GLY A 262 20.11 9.83 -11.63
CA GLY A 262 18.93 9.23 -11.00
C GLY A 262 18.19 10.25 -10.15
N GLY A 263 16.89 10.07 -9.99
CA GLY A 263 16.05 10.91 -9.14
C GLY A 263 14.65 11.08 -9.70
N HIS A 264 14.00 12.17 -9.34
CA HIS A 264 12.65 12.50 -9.77
C HIS A 264 12.68 13.53 -10.90
N PHE A 265 11.79 13.33 -11.87
CA PHE A 265 11.64 14.17 -13.05
C PHE A 265 10.15 14.48 -13.25
N SER A 266 9.80 15.64 -13.80
CA SER A 266 8.46 15.84 -14.37
C SER A 266 8.41 15.31 -15.80
N HIS A 267 7.20 15.09 -16.35
CA HIS A 267 7.04 14.81 -17.78
C HIS A 267 7.73 15.89 -18.64
N GLY A 268 7.61 17.15 -18.21
CA GLY A 268 8.30 18.29 -18.82
C GLY A 268 9.83 18.23 -18.87
N ASP A 269 10.49 17.35 -18.11
CA ASP A 269 11.94 17.17 -18.13
C ASP A 269 12.43 16.13 -19.16
N VAL A 270 11.51 15.29 -19.67
CA VAL A 270 11.87 14.10 -20.45
C VAL A 270 12.12 14.47 -21.92
N PRO A 271 13.31 14.18 -22.48
CA PRO A 271 13.60 14.39 -23.90
C PRO A 271 12.56 13.75 -24.84
N GLY A 272 12.29 14.37 -25.99
CA GLY A 272 11.33 13.88 -26.99
C GLY A 272 9.85 13.95 -26.62
N ASN A 273 9.52 14.45 -25.42
CA ASN A 273 8.14 14.66 -24.98
C ASN A 273 7.72 16.12 -25.18
N ASP A 274 6.42 16.36 -25.34
CA ASP A 274 5.81 17.66 -25.61
C ASP A 274 4.98 18.20 -24.44
N HIS A 275 4.62 17.36 -23.47
CA HIS A 275 3.85 17.75 -22.29
C HIS A 275 4.70 18.44 -21.20
N GLN A 276 4.04 19.17 -20.29
CA GLN A 276 4.66 19.97 -19.21
C GLN A 276 4.10 19.67 -17.82
N ASP A 277 3.23 18.67 -17.70
CA ASP A 277 2.73 18.18 -16.42
C ASP A 277 3.88 17.66 -15.54
N PRO A 278 3.71 17.69 -14.20
CA PRO A 278 2.50 17.98 -13.43
C PRO A 278 2.36 19.46 -13.01
N GLY A 279 3.01 20.37 -13.74
CA GLY A 279 3.13 21.78 -13.33
C GLY A 279 4.04 21.94 -12.10
N ALA A 280 4.00 23.12 -11.47
CA ALA A 280 4.91 23.50 -10.37
C ALA A 280 4.58 22.81 -9.04
N ILE A 281 4.62 21.47 -9.00
CA ILE A 281 4.51 20.68 -7.77
C ILE A 281 5.67 21.01 -6.81
N SER A 282 5.38 21.02 -5.52
CA SER A 282 6.38 21.24 -4.48
C SER A 282 7.29 20.02 -4.36
N THR A 283 8.55 20.16 -4.78
CA THR A 283 9.56 19.09 -4.69
C THR A 283 9.82 18.67 -3.24
N VAL A 284 9.76 19.61 -2.29
CA VAL A 284 9.91 19.31 -0.85
C VAL A 284 8.77 18.41 -0.34
N LYS A 285 7.53 18.69 -0.75
CA LYS A 285 6.37 17.87 -0.33
C LYS A 285 6.36 16.52 -1.03
N VAL A 286 6.73 16.47 -2.31
CA VAL A 286 6.81 15.24 -3.11
C VAL A 286 7.87 14.31 -2.56
N LEU A 287 9.04 14.84 -2.20
CA LEU A 287 10.16 14.11 -1.61
C LEU A 287 10.07 14.02 -0.10
N TYR A 288 8.84 14.07 0.44
CA TYR A 288 8.62 14.10 1.87
C TYR A 288 9.44 13.00 2.55
N LYS A 289 10.38 13.45 3.36
CA LYS A 289 10.95 12.63 4.39
C LYS A 289 10.06 12.90 5.58
N ALA A 290 9.36 11.87 6.04
CA ALA A 290 8.97 11.89 7.42
C ALA A 290 10.24 12.21 8.18
N THR A 291 10.32 13.38 8.79
CA THR A 291 11.13 13.51 9.98
C THR A 291 10.56 12.41 10.84
N ALA A 292 11.32 11.32 11.01
CA ALA A 292 11.11 10.49 12.17
C ALA A 292 10.90 11.49 13.32
N PRO A 293 9.93 11.27 14.22
CA PRO A 293 10.06 11.88 15.54
C PRO A 293 11.53 11.70 15.89
N ALA A 294 12.26 12.80 16.15
CA ALA A 294 13.68 12.74 16.50
C ALA A 294 13.85 11.49 17.35
N ASP A 295 14.68 10.53 16.89
CA ASP A 295 14.66 9.16 17.41
C ASP A 295 14.32 9.24 18.89
N PRO A 296 13.18 8.67 19.36
CA PRO A 296 13.13 8.47 20.79
C PRO A 296 14.41 7.70 21.05
N ALA A 297 15.28 8.26 21.90
CA ALA A 297 16.46 7.58 22.40
C ALA A 297 16.10 6.09 22.53
N PRO A 298 16.92 5.19 21.97
CA PRO A 298 16.55 3.84 21.56
C PRO A 298 15.41 3.32 22.42
N THR A 299 14.24 3.02 21.82
CA THR A 299 13.10 2.48 22.56
C THR A 299 13.66 1.51 23.59
N PRO A 300 13.53 1.79 24.91
CA PRO A 300 14.17 0.95 25.92
C PRO A 300 13.76 -0.47 25.60
N ALA A 301 14.75 -1.35 25.40
CA ALA A 301 14.48 -2.75 25.15
C ALA A 301 13.43 -3.17 26.18
N GLN A 302 12.27 -3.67 25.72
CA GLN A 302 11.22 -4.06 26.65
C GLN A 302 11.86 -4.96 27.70
N PRO A 303 11.63 -4.70 29.00
CA PRO A 303 12.28 -5.46 30.05
C PRO A 303 12.10 -6.96 29.79
N LYS A 304 13.19 -7.71 29.82
CA LYS A 304 13.14 -9.16 29.67
C LYS A 304 12.87 -9.77 31.03
N VAL A 305 11.89 -10.66 31.08
CA VAL A 305 11.51 -11.39 32.29
C VAL A 305 11.67 -12.88 31.99
N SER A 306 12.59 -13.53 32.68
CA SER A 306 12.86 -14.96 32.54
C SER A 306 11.91 -15.78 33.41
N VAL A 307 11.29 -16.79 32.80
CA VAL A 307 10.50 -17.79 33.52
C VAL A 307 11.34 -18.48 34.58
N ALA A 308 12.58 -18.86 34.28
CA ALA A 308 13.48 -19.48 35.25
C ALA A 308 13.73 -18.60 36.49
N HIS A 309 13.87 -17.29 36.32
CA HIS A 309 14.05 -16.35 37.43
C HIS A 309 12.79 -16.25 38.30
N LEU A 310 11.61 -16.13 37.70
CA LEU A 310 10.36 -16.06 38.46
C LEU A 310 10.08 -17.38 39.20
N VAL A 311 10.36 -18.53 38.59
CA VAL A 311 10.23 -19.84 39.25
C VAL A 311 11.20 -19.94 40.45
N ALA A 312 12.43 -19.48 40.28
CA ALA A 312 13.40 -19.45 41.37
C ALA A 312 12.95 -18.51 42.50
N ALA A 313 12.39 -17.34 42.16
CA ALA A 313 11.85 -16.40 43.12
C ALA A 313 10.66 -16.98 43.88
N ALA A 314 9.67 -17.55 43.18
CA ALA A 314 8.51 -18.19 43.81
C ALA A 314 8.92 -19.29 44.80
N LYS A 315 9.99 -20.05 44.50
CA LYS A 315 10.50 -21.11 45.39
C LYS A 315 11.25 -20.57 46.61
N LYS A 316 11.97 -19.46 46.47
CA LYS A 316 12.82 -18.89 47.54
C LYS A 316 12.09 -17.90 48.42
N ASP A 317 11.25 -17.05 47.84
CA ASP A 317 10.64 -15.92 48.53
C ASP A 317 9.47 -16.35 49.41
N VAL A 318 8.68 -17.34 48.95
CA VAL A 318 7.52 -17.85 49.71
C VAL A 318 7.88 -18.39 51.12
N PRO A 319 8.92 -19.22 51.31
CA PRO A 319 9.30 -19.71 52.65
C PRO A 319 10.23 -18.77 53.42
N ALA A 320 10.70 -17.67 52.84
CA ALA A 320 11.69 -16.79 53.46
C ALA A 320 11.04 -15.81 54.46
N ALA A 321 11.88 -15.17 55.28
CA ALA A 321 11.43 -14.11 56.17
C ALA A 321 10.87 -12.91 55.38
N GLU A 322 9.96 -12.17 56.01
CA GLU A 322 9.33 -10.99 55.41
C GLU A 322 10.38 -9.99 54.89
N GLY A 323 10.18 -9.49 53.67
CA GLY A 323 11.12 -8.60 52.98
C GLY A 323 12.22 -9.29 52.19
N HIS A 324 12.32 -10.63 52.19
CA HIS A 324 13.21 -11.34 51.28
C HIS A 324 12.76 -11.18 49.82
N THR A 325 13.71 -10.92 48.92
CA THR A 325 13.44 -10.78 47.49
C THR A 325 14.45 -11.56 46.65
N THR A 326 13.98 -12.22 45.60
CA THR A 326 14.81 -12.89 44.60
C THR A 326 14.44 -12.37 43.21
N TYR A 327 15.43 -11.95 42.42
CA TYR A 327 15.21 -11.26 41.13
C TYR A 327 14.21 -10.09 41.21
N PRO A 328 14.35 -9.17 42.20
CA PRO A 328 13.32 -8.17 42.51
C PRO A 328 12.95 -7.27 41.33
N THR A 329 13.87 -7.01 40.41
CA THR A 329 13.62 -6.22 39.20
C THR A 329 12.61 -6.91 38.27
N GLU A 330 12.79 -8.20 38.02
CA GLU A 330 11.92 -8.98 37.14
C GLU A 330 10.59 -9.32 37.80
N VAL A 331 10.62 -9.62 39.09
CA VAL A 331 9.41 -9.84 39.90
C VAL A 331 8.55 -8.58 39.92
N ARG A 332 9.16 -7.40 40.14
CA ARG A 332 8.42 -6.13 40.17
C ARG A 332 7.67 -5.84 38.87
N ILE A 333 8.25 -6.17 37.71
CA ILE A 333 7.60 -6.03 36.40
C ILE A 333 6.33 -6.88 36.33
N VAL A 334 6.37 -8.11 36.83
CA VAL A 334 5.22 -9.01 36.86
C VAL A 334 4.18 -8.54 37.87
N GLU A 335 4.60 -8.09 39.04
CA GLU A 335 3.71 -7.57 40.07
C GLU A 335 2.98 -6.31 39.62
N ASP A 336 3.67 -5.35 39.01
CA ASP A 336 3.04 -4.15 38.44
C ASP A 336 2.03 -4.53 37.34
N ALA A 337 2.32 -5.54 36.52
CA ALA A 337 1.38 -6.07 35.53
C ALA A 337 0.15 -6.72 36.20
N LEU A 338 0.33 -7.47 37.29
CA LEU A 338 -0.77 -8.05 38.05
C LEU A 338 -1.60 -6.98 38.78
N VAL A 339 -0.98 -5.89 39.24
CA VAL A 339 -1.68 -4.72 39.77
C VAL A 339 -2.53 -4.06 38.68
N ALA A 340 -1.99 -3.91 37.46
CA ALA A 340 -2.70 -3.35 36.32
C ALA A 340 -3.88 -4.22 35.85
N GLU A 341 -3.78 -5.55 35.98
CA GLU A 341 -4.92 -6.47 35.78
C GLU A 341 -5.90 -6.47 36.97
N GLY A 342 -5.62 -5.72 38.03
CA GLY A 342 -6.46 -5.66 39.24
C GLY A 342 -6.40 -6.93 40.10
N LEU A 343 -5.38 -7.77 39.90
CA LEU A 343 -5.22 -9.07 40.57
C LEU A 343 -4.32 -9.00 41.81
N LEU A 344 -3.46 -7.98 41.90
CA LEU A 344 -2.59 -7.71 43.04
C LEU A 344 -2.84 -6.29 43.55
N LYS A 345 -2.85 -6.10 44.87
CA LYS A 345 -2.89 -4.74 45.43
C LYS A 345 -1.51 -4.10 45.31
N ARG A 346 -1.46 -2.79 45.03
CA ARG A 346 -0.21 -2.06 44.82
C ARG A 346 0.76 -2.11 46.01
N GLU A 347 0.25 -2.27 47.24
CA GLU A 347 1.06 -2.44 48.46
C GLU A 347 1.88 -3.75 48.49
N PHE A 348 1.44 -4.77 47.73
CA PHE A 348 2.12 -6.07 47.65
C PHE A 348 2.99 -6.22 46.40
N ALA A 349 3.05 -5.21 45.53
CA ALA A 349 4.12 -5.15 44.55
C ALA A 349 5.35 -4.66 45.33
N ASP A 350 6.17 -5.56 45.85
CA ASP A 350 7.34 -5.24 46.68
C ASP A 350 8.66 -5.79 46.07
N GLY A 351 8.57 -6.54 44.97
CA GLY A 351 9.69 -7.22 44.32
C GLY A 351 9.94 -8.62 44.89
N SER A 352 9.09 -9.11 45.78
CA SER A 352 9.14 -10.47 46.33
C SER A 352 8.09 -11.34 45.64
N PHE A 353 8.49 -12.47 45.05
CA PHE A 353 7.50 -13.41 44.49
C PHE A 353 6.89 -14.26 45.61
N GLY A 354 6.30 -13.59 46.61
CA GLY A 354 5.74 -14.17 47.81
C GLY A 354 4.32 -14.70 47.63
N SER A 355 3.70 -15.13 48.73
CA SER A 355 2.39 -15.80 48.71
C SER A 355 1.27 -14.98 48.05
N LYS A 356 1.30 -13.64 48.18
CA LYS A 356 0.34 -12.74 47.54
C LYS A 356 0.52 -12.70 46.02
N THR A 357 1.76 -12.60 45.55
CA THR A 357 2.10 -12.62 44.13
C THR A 357 1.78 -13.97 43.50
N VAL A 358 2.05 -15.09 44.19
CA VAL A 358 1.62 -16.45 43.78
C VAL A 358 0.09 -16.52 43.64
N THR A 359 -0.65 -16.02 44.62
CA THR A 359 -2.13 -16.03 44.58
C THR A 359 -2.67 -15.21 43.41
N ALA A 360 -2.11 -14.01 43.20
CA ALA A 360 -2.50 -13.13 42.09
C ALA A 360 -2.16 -13.74 40.73
N TYR A 361 -0.99 -14.36 40.59
CA TYR A 361 -0.60 -15.03 39.35
C TYR A 361 -1.45 -16.29 39.07
N ALA A 362 -1.89 -17.01 40.12
CA ALA A 362 -2.83 -18.11 39.97
C ALA A 362 -4.21 -17.61 39.48
N ALA A 363 -4.65 -16.45 39.97
CA ALA A 363 -5.86 -15.80 39.46
C ALA A 363 -5.70 -15.35 38.00
N TRP A 364 -4.53 -14.84 37.62
CA TRP A 364 -4.19 -14.55 36.22
C TRP A 364 -4.32 -15.80 35.35
N GLN A 365 -3.68 -16.90 35.74
CA GLN A 365 -3.74 -18.19 35.01
C GLN A 365 -5.18 -18.68 34.82
N ARG A 366 -6.04 -18.56 35.83
CA ARG A 366 -7.47 -18.96 35.74
C ARG A 366 -8.31 -18.03 34.86
N SER A 367 -7.89 -16.77 34.69
CA SER A 367 -8.62 -15.80 33.89
C SER A 367 -8.64 -16.18 32.39
N LYS A 368 -9.66 -15.73 31.67
CA LYS A 368 -9.75 -15.91 30.21
C LYS A 368 -8.55 -15.31 29.47
N ALA A 369 -8.03 -14.19 29.96
CA ALA A 369 -6.87 -13.52 29.37
C ALA A 369 -5.56 -14.28 29.65
N GLY A 370 -5.42 -14.86 30.84
CA GLY A 370 -4.23 -15.60 31.24
C GLY A 370 -4.18 -17.04 30.76
N GLY A 371 -5.28 -17.62 30.30
CA GLY A 371 -5.30 -18.91 29.59
C GLY A 371 -6.31 -19.93 30.11
N SER A 372 -7.17 -19.55 31.05
CA SER A 372 -8.22 -20.44 31.62
C SER A 372 -7.67 -21.75 32.17
N TYR A 373 -6.46 -21.72 32.74
CA TYR A 373 -5.85 -22.90 33.35
C TYR A 373 -6.62 -23.33 34.60
N THR A 374 -6.57 -24.62 34.91
CA THR A 374 -7.24 -25.23 36.07
C THR A 374 -6.32 -26.22 36.78
N GLY A 375 -6.68 -26.62 38.01
CA GLY A 375 -5.89 -27.56 38.80
C GLY A 375 -4.45 -27.10 39.00
N SER A 376 -3.49 -28.01 38.83
CA SER A 376 -2.05 -27.73 38.96
C SER A 376 -1.50 -26.81 37.88
N ALA A 377 -2.20 -26.60 36.76
CA ALA A 377 -1.76 -25.65 35.72
C ALA A 377 -2.04 -24.18 36.10
N ALA A 378 -2.75 -23.94 37.20
CA ALA A 378 -3.01 -22.62 37.78
C ALA A 378 -2.48 -22.54 39.23
N ASP A 379 -1.26 -23.01 39.44
CA ASP A 379 -0.58 -23.07 40.74
C ASP A 379 0.01 -21.73 41.21
N GLY A 380 -0.01 -20.71 40.37
CA GLY A 380 0.55 -19.39 40.66
C GLY A 380 2.04 -19.26 40.36
N VAL A 381 2.66 -20.29 39.79
CA VAL A 381 4.04 -20.23 39.30
C VAL A 381 4.03 -19.93 37.80
N PRO A 382 4.78 -18.90 37.33
CA PRO A 382 4.80 -18.54 35.92
C PRO A 382 5.31 -19.66 35.01
N GLY A 383 4.50 -20.02 34.01
CA GLY A 383 4.95 -20.78 32.83
C GLY A 383 5.14 -19.85 31.63
N LEU A 384 5.93 -20.26 30.63
CA LEU A 384 6.23 -19.42 29.46
C LEU A 384 4.96 -18.95 28.73
N ALA A 385 3.96 -19.82 28.59
CA ALA A 385 2.72 -19.48 27.90
C ALA A 385 1.87 -18.45 28.68
N SER A 386 1.69 -18.63 29.99
CA SER A 386 0.95 -17.67 30.83
C SER A 386 1.68 -16.35 30.96
N LEU A 387 3.02 -16.37 31.00
CA LEU A 387 3.86 -15.18 31.09
C LEU A 387 3.88 -14.40 29.78
N LYS A 388 3.95 -15.07 28.62
CA LYS A 388 3.83 -14.42 27.30
C LYS A 388 2.47 -13.71 27.13
N ARG A 389 1.40 -14.29 27.66
CA ARG A 389 0.06 -13.66 27.63
C ARG A 389 0.02 -12.37 28.46
N LEU A 390 0.67 -12.36 29.62
CA LEU A 390 0.76 -11.17 30.47
C LEU A 390 1.69 -10.13 29.82
N ALA A 391 2.83 -10.58 29.30
CA ALA A 391 3.83 -9.79 28.58
C ALA A 391 3.23 -9.01 27.40
N ALA A 392 2.40 -9.68 26.58
CA ALA A 392 1.72 -9.07 25.44
C ALA A 392 0.77 -7.92 25.83
N ARG A 393 0.35 -7.84 27.10
CA ARG A 393 -0.56 -6.80 27.61
C ARG A 393 0.16 -5.68 28.36
N HIS A 394 1.36 -5.94 28.88
CA HIS A 394 2.08 -5.03 29.79
C HIS A 394 3.51 -4.69 29.37
N ALA A 395 3.79 -4.78 28.06
CA ALA A 395 5.00 -4.22 27.44
C ALA A 395 6.34 -4.73 28.02
N PHE A 396 6.41 -6.02 28.37
CA PHE A 396 7.66 -6.73 28.67
C PHE A 396 7.81 -7.95 27.75
N THR A 397 9.00 -8.57 27.70
CA THR A 397 9.23 -9.80 26.93
C THR A 397 9.47 -10.98 27.85
N ALA A 398 8.71 -12.06 27.67
CA ALA A 398 8.92 -13.31 28.41
C ALA A 398 9.98 -14.19 27.73
N THR A 399 11.02 -14.56 28.47
CA THR A 399 12.06 -15.50 28.04
C THR A 399 12.04 -16.76 28.90
N THR A 400 12.67 -17.82 28.43
CA THR A 400 12.84 -19.06 29.21
C THR A 400 13.72 -18.85 30.42
#